data_AF-A0A3D8GTZ7-F1
#
_entry.id   AF-A0A3D8GTZ7-F1
#
_cell.length_a   1.000
_cell.length_b   1.000
_cell.length_c   1.000
_cell.angle_alpha   90.00
_cell.angle_beta   90.00
_cell.angle_gamma   90.00
#
_symmetry.space_group_name_H-M   'P 1'
#
loop_
_entity.id
_entity.type
_entity.pdbx_description
1 polymer ?
#
loop_
_entity_poly.entity_id
_entity_poly.type
_entity_poly.pdbx_seq_one_letter_code
_entity_poly.pdbx_strand_id
1 'polypeptide(L)' 'MVIQANMSPVGIVDVWGEMASIFKKHNIPLTKQSLEEIVEGNALSLLLKELNAAVGSSTSTCIEGG' A
#
# COMPACT_ATOMS: atom_id res chain seq x y z
N MET A 1 4.75 9.11 -7.13
CA MET A 1 5.05 7.70 -7.44
C MET A 1 3.86 6.87 -6.99
N VAL A 2 3.48 5.82 -7.72
CA VAL A 2 2.28 5.00 -7.45
C VAL A 2 2.67 3.55 -7.20
N ILE A 3 1.91 2.86 -6.37
CA ILE A 3 2.09 1.44 -6.05
C ILE A 3 1.36 0.60 -7.09
N GLN A 4 2.05 -0.41 -7.64
CA GLN A 4 1.53 -1.30 -8.68
C GLN A 4 1.44 -2.76 -8.20
N ALA A 5 0.60 -3.55 -8.88
CA ALA A 5 0.35 -4.96 -8.54
C ALA A 5 1.59 -5.87 -8.62
N ASN A 6 2.51 -5.53 -9.53
CA ASN A 6 3.76 -6.29 -9.73
C ASN A 6 4.81 -6.02 -8.64
N MET A 7 4.59 -5.02 -7.78
CA MET A 7 5.49 -4.70 -6.67
C MET A 7 5.30 -5.68 -5.51
N SER A 8 6.38 -5.93 -4.76
CA SER A 8 6.35 -6.79 -3.58
C SER A 8 6.00 -5.99 -2.32
N PRO A 9 5.20 -6.52 -1.38
CA PRO A 9 4.90 -5.86 -0.10
C PRO A 9 6.16 -5.39 0.64
N VAL A 10 7.22 -6.20 0.64
CA VAL A 10 8.49 -5.83 1.28
C VAL A 10 9.15 -4.62 0.63
N GLY A 11 9.11 -4.52 -0.71
CA GLY A 11 9.66 -3.38 -1.43
C GLY A 11 8.82 -2.12 -1.28
N ILE A 12 7.50 -2.28 -1.18
CA ILE A 12 6.59 -1.16 -0.90
C ILE A 12 6.86 -0.61 0.50
N VAL A 13 7.01 -1.45 1.52
CA VAL A 13 7.32 -1.00 2.89
C VAL A 13 8.72 -0.40 2.99
N ASP A 14 9.69 -0.89 2.23
CA ASP A 14 11.04 -0.33 2.19
C ASP A 14 11.05 1.14 1.73
N VAL A 15 10.22 1.46 0.72
CA VAL A 15 10.05 2.82 0.20
C VAL A 15 9.08 3.65 1.05
N TRP A 16 7.98 3.04 1.50
CA TRP A 16 6.92 3.67 2.28
C TRP A 16 6.64 2.87 3.55
N GLY A 17 7.46 3.06 4.58
CA GLY A 17 7.39 2.32 5.85
C GLY A 17 6.01 2.30 6.51
N GLU A 18 5.22 3.36 6.32
CA GLU A 18 3.85 3.48 6.83
C GLU A 18 2.87 2.45 6.22
N MET A 19 3.15 1.94 5.01
CA MET A 19 2.30 0.96 4.31
C MET A 19 2.27 -0.40 5.04
N ALA A 20 3.22 -0.66 5.94
CA ALA A 20 3.23 -1.86 6.78
C ALA A 20 1.92 -2.02 7.58
N SER A 21 1.33 -0.90 8.02
CA SER A 21 0.05 -0.90 8.74
C SER A 21 -1.12 -1.37 7.87
N ILE A 22 -1.10 -1.02 6.58
CA ILE A 22 -2.13 -1.42 5.61
C ILE A 22 -2.01 -2.92 5.34
N PHE A 23 -0.80 -3.42 5.07
CA PHE A 23 -0.61 -4.87 4.87
C PHE A 23 -1.05 -5.68 6.10
N LYS A 24 -0.74 -5.20 7.31
CA LYS A 24 -1.18 -5.84 8.55
C LYS A 24 -2.70 -5.83 8.71
N LYS A 25 -3.38 -4.73 8.36
CA LYS A 25 -4.86 -4.60 8.39
C LYS A 25 -5.54 -5.60 7.46
N HIS A 26 -4.96 -5.85 6.28
CA HIS A 26 -5.47 -6.82 5.29
C HIS A 26 -4.96 -8.25 5.51
N ASN A 27 -4.21 -8.52 6.59
CA ASN A 27 -3.56 -9.81 6.86
C ASN A 27 -2.66 -10.30 5.72
N ILE A 28 -2.00 -9.36 5.03
CA ILE A 28 -1.08 -9.66 3.92
C ILE A 28 0.34 -9.80 4.50
N PRO A 29 1.03 -10.93 4.25
CA PRO A 29 2.40 -11.10 4.70
C PRO A 29 3.36 -10.22 3.91
N LEU A 30 4.40 -9.70 4.57
CA LEU A 30 5.49 -8.97 3.92
C LEU A 30 6.43 -9.94 3.21
N THR A 31 6.07 -10.32 1.99
CA THR A 31 6.83 -11.24 1.14
C THR A 31 7.55 -10.51 0.01
N LYS A 32 8.51 -11.21 -0.61
CA LYS A 32 9.18 -10.80 -1.85
C LYS A 32 8.32 -11.07 -3.10
N GLN A 33 7.26 -11.86 -2.97
CA GLN A 33 6.29 -12.07 -4.06
C GLN A 33 5.52 -10.80 -4.37
N SER A 34 5.07 -10.65 -5.62
CA SER A 34 4.27 -9.52 -6.07
C SER A 34 2.86 -9.55 -5.48
N LEU A 35 2.22 -8.39 -5.32
CA LEU A 35 0.84 -8.31 -4.80
C LEU A 35 -0.14 -9.14 -5.63
N GLU A 36 0.01 -9.15 -6.95
CA GLU A 36 -0.83 -9.97 -7.85
C GLU A 36 -0.69 -11.48 -7.63
N GLU A 37 0.43 -11.95 -7.07
CA GLU A 37 0.65 -13.37 -6.81
C GLU A 37 0.08 -13.82 -5.46
N ILE A 38 -0.11 -12.89 -4.53
CA ILE A 38 -0.57 -13.17 -3.16
C ILE A 38 -1.99 -12.67 -2.88
N VAL A 39 -2.51 -11.78 -3.72
CA VAL A 39 -3.87 -11.26 -3.65
C VAL A 39 -4.46 -11.25 -5.06
N GLU A 40 -5.55 -11.97 -5.24
CA GLU A 40 -6.22 -12.09 -6.54
C GLU A 40 -7.50 -11.23 -6.64
N GLY A 41 -7.81 -10.81 -7.87
CA GLY A 41 -9.11 -10.24 -8.23
C GLY A 41 -9.43 -8.89 -7.57
N ASN A 42 -10.62 -8.79 -6.98
CA ASN A 42 -11.15 -7.53 -6.45
C ASN A 42 -10.37 -7.03 -5.21
N ALA A 43 -9.85 -7.95 -4.40
CA ALA A 43 -9.06 -7.63 -3.21
C ALA A 43 -7.77 -6.87 -3.58
N LEU A 44 -7.12 -7.24 -4.69
CA LEU A 44 -5.93 -6.57 -5.19
C LEU A 44 -6.24 -5.13 -5.61
N SER A 45 -7.34 -4.93 -6.35
CA SER A 45 -7.79 -3.61 -6.76
C SER A 45 -8.10 -2.70 -5.56
N LEU A 46 -8.77 -3.24 -4.53
CA LEU A 46 -9.07 -2.52 -3.29
C LEU A 46 -7.80 -2.16 -2.51
N LEU A 47 -6.87 -3.10 -2.38
CA LEU A 47 -5.60 -2.90 -1.70
C LEU A 47 -4.77 -1.82 -2.40
N LEU A 48 -4.62 -1.89 -3.73
CA LEU A 48 -3.89 -0.90 -4.51
C LEU A 48 -4.51 0.49 -4.38
N LYS A 49 -5.84 0.59 -4.33
CA LYS A 49 -6.53 1.86 -4.11
C LYS A 49 -6.24 2.43 -2.72
N GLU A 50 -6.28 1.61 -1.67
CA GLU A 50 -5.97 2.05 -0.30
C GLU A 50 -4.49 2.46 -0.15
N LEU A 51 -3.56 1.66 -0.69
CA LEU A 51 -2.13 1.96 -0.70
C LEU A 51 -1.82 3.27 -1.43
N ASN A 52 -2.34 3.47 -2.64
CA ASN A 52 -2.12 4.70 -3.40
C ASN A 52 -2.81 5.91 -2.77
N ALA A 53 -3.97 5.73 -2.14
CA ALA A 53 -4.63 6.80 -1.39
C ALA A 53 -3.78 7.23 -0.19
N ALA A 54 -3.15 6.29 0.51
CA ALA A 54 -2.24 6.60 1.60
C ALA A 54 -0.99 7.34 1.10
N VAL A 55 -0.34 6.89 0.02
CA VAL A 55 0.82 7.59 -0.58
C VAL A 55 0.48 9.02 -0.99
N GLY A 56 -0.73 9.26 -1.52
CA GLY A 56 -1.22 10.60 -1.82
C GLY A 56 -1.55 11.42 -0.58
N SER A 57 -2.11 10.78 0.46
CA SER A 57 -2.49 11.43 1.71
C SER A 57 -1.30 11.81 2.58
N SER A 58 -0.16 11.12 2.47
CA SER A 58 1.09 11.50 3.16
C SER A 58 1.62 12.87 2.72
N THR A 59 1.16 13.40 1.58
CA THR A 59 1.45 14.78 1.14
C THR A 59 0.44 15.82 1.63
N SER A 60 -0.62 15.37 2.29
CA SER A 60 -1.71 16.20 2.79
C SER A 60 -1.87 16.01 4.30
N THR A 61 -0.78 16.21 5.06
CA THR A 61 -0.94 16.66 6.43
C THR A 61 -1.67 18.00 6.42
N CYS A 62 -2.89 17.98 6.93
CA CYS A 62 -3.60 19.07 7.60
C CYS A 62 -2.84 20.40 7.67
N ILE A 63 -3.29 21.39 6.90
CA ILE A 63 -3.26 22.77 7.39
C ILE A 63 -4.48 22.91 8.31
N GLU A 64 -4.25 22.65 9.60
CA GLU A 64 -5.06 23.22 10.67
C GLU A 64 -4.73 24.73 10.69
N GLY A 65 -5.68 25.58 10.30
CA GLY A 65 -5.44 27.03 10.23
C GLY A 65 -6.50 27.78 9.44
N GLY A 66 -7.68 27.93 10.02
CA GLY A 66 -8.67 28.94 9.68
C GLY A 66 -9.07 29.68 10.95
#